data_AF-A0A1F9QH44-F1
#
_entry.id   AF-A0A1F9QH44-F1
#
_cell.length_a   1.000
_cell.length_b   1.000
_cell.length_c   1.000
_cell.angle_alpha   90.00
_cell.angle_beta   90.00
_cell.angle_gamma   90.00
#
_symmetry.space_group_name_H-M   'P 1'
#
loop_
_entity.id
_entity.type
_entity.pdbx_description
1 polymer ?
#
loop_
_entity_poly.entity_id
_entity_poly.type
_entity_poly.pdbx_seq_one_letter_code
_entity_poly.pdbx_strand_id
1 'polypeptide(L)'
;MTDNNDTAARISIREVCGDAPLTGTSGIKIHKLIVSHWAASKSVEVDFAKVRPSPTFLHEAIGRLIGQFPKAEIVAKLRLSGLSALDKKTLNGIVVNQYHALVNAEKLKNRPRIIPKLKE
;
A
#
# COMPACT_ATOMS: atom_id res chain seq x y z
N MET A 1 -0.68 -10.51 35.66
CA MET A 1 -0.65 -9.50 34.58
C MET A 1 -0.49 -10.28 33.30
N THR A 2 -1.58 -10.46 32.55
CA THR A 2 -1.59 -11.28 31.34
C THR A 2 -1.14 -10.42 30.17
N ASP A 3 0.04 -10.72 29.64
CA ASP A 3 0.61 -10.08 28.47
C ASP A 3 -0.29 -10.31 27.24
N ASN A 4 -0.96 -9.25 26.79
CA ASN A 4 -1.64 -9.23 25.50
C ASN A 4 -0.58 -9.16 24.39
N ASN A 5 0.17 -10.25 24.19
CA ASN A 5 1.08 -10.40 23.06
C ASN A 5 0.27 -10.86 21.84
N ASP A 6 -0.65 -10.01 21.40
CA ASP A 6 -1.38 -10.23 20.16
C ASP A 6 -0.42 -9.88 19.02
N THR A 7 -0.08 -10.88 18.20
CA THR A 7 0.86 -10.93 17.07
C THR A 7 0.71 -9.78 16.04
N ALA A 8 0.92 -8.54 16.47
CA ALA A 8 0.84 -7.33 15.67
C ALA A 8 2.25 -6.81 15.42
N ALA A 9 2.66 -6.74 14.15
CA ALA A 9 3.89 -6.06 13.80
C ALA A 9 3.65 -4.55 13.76
N ARG A 10 4.55 -3.77 14.37
CA ARG A 10 4.52 -2.31 14.31
C ARG A 10 5.74 -1.80 13.56
N ILE A 11 5.50 -0.95 12.58
CA ILE A 11 6.53 -0.33 11.73
C ILE A 11 6.46 1.18 11.93
N SER A 12 7.44 1.75 12.63
CA SER A 12 7.60 3.19 12.75
C SER A 12 8.37 3.74 11.56
N ILE A 13 7.75 4.61 10.75
CA ILE A 13 8.43 5.19 9.58
C ILE A 13 9.64 6.01 10.02
N ARG A 14 9.54 6.72 11.14
CA ARG A 14 10.62 7.53 11.67
C ARG A 14 11.82 6.68 12.10
N GLU A 15 11.58 5.53 12.73
CA GLU A 15 12.67 4.61 13.11
C GLU A 15 13.34 3.98 11.89
N VAL A 16 12.57 3.64 10.87
CA VAL A 16 13.09 2.97 9.67
C VAL A 16 13.82 3.95 8.73
N CYS A 17 13.33 5.19 8.62
CA CYS A 17 13.77 6.15 7.61
C CYS A 17 14.51 7.37 8.19
N GLY A 18 14.50 7.54 9.51
CA GLY A 18 15.05 8.73 10.18
C GLY A 18 14.27 10.00 9.87
N ASP A 19 14.94 11.14 10.00
CA ASP A 19 14.38 12.48 9.73
C ASP A 19 14.61 12.95 8.28
N ALA A 20 15.12 12.08 7.40
CA ALA A 20 15.34 12.39 5.98
C ALA A 20 14.01 12.54 5.21
N PRO A 21 13.99 13.30 4.10
CA PRO A 21 12.81 13.40 3.25
C PRO A 21 12.30 12.03 2.78
N LEU A 22 11.01 11.78 2.94
CA LEU A 22 10.38 10.53 2.55
C LEU A 22 10.12 10.47 1.04
N THR A 23 10.98 9.74 0.34
CA THR A 23 10.94 9.55 -1.12
C THR A 23 10.35 8.18 -1.52
N GLY A 24 10.24 7.92 -2.82
CA GLY A 24 9.84 6.60 -3.33
C GLY A 24 10.74 5.46 -2.84
N THR A 25 12.05 5.67 -2.73
CA THR A 25 13.00 4.66 -2.23
C THR A 25 12.70 4.26 -0.78
N SER A 26 12.40 5.24 0.07
CA SER A 26 11.96 4.98 1.45
C SER A 26 10.62 4.25 1.46
N GLY A 27 9.71 4.58 0.54
CA GLY A 27 8.43 3.89 0.39
C GLY A 27 8.60 2.41 0.02
N ILE A 28 9.50 2.09 -0.92
CA ILE A 28 9.85 0.71 -1.28
C ILE A 28 10.40 -0.05 -0.07
N LYS A 29 11.24 0.57 0.75
CA LYS A 29 11.77 -0.03 1.98
C LYS A 29 10.65 -0.41 2.95
N ILE A 30 9.71 0.52 3.19
CA ILE A 30 8.56 0.29 4.06
C ILE A 30 7.66 -0.81 3.50
N HIS A 31 7.38 -0.80 2.20
CA HIS A 31 6.60 -1.85 1.54
C HIS A 31 7.21 -3.25 1.78
N LYS A 32 8.53 -3.39 1.59
CA LYS A 32 9.20 -4.68 1.84
C LYS A 32 9.06 -5.14 3.29
N LEU A 33 9.14 -4.23 4.25
CA LEU A 33 8.93 -4.54 5.67
C LEU A 33 7.48 -4.96 5.97
N ILE A 34 6.51 -4.26 5.38
CA ILE A 34 5.09 -4.64 5.49
C ILE A 34 4.89 -6.07 4.98
N VAL A 35 5.42 -6.37 3.79
CA VAL A 35 5.32 -7.70 3.17
C VAL A 35 6.03 -8.77 3.98
N SER A 36 7.21 -8.50 4.56
CA SER A 36 7.94 -9.49 5.36
C SER A 36 7.20 -9.87 6.65
N HIS A 37 6.43 -8.96 7.23
CA HIS A 37 5.58 -9.25 8.39
C HIS A 37 4.20 -9.80 8.00
N TRP A 38 3.84 -9.75 6.72
CA TRP A 38 2.48 -10.03 6.28
C TRP A 38 2.03 -11.47 6.52
N ALA A 39 2.90 -12.46 6.38
CA ALA A 39 2.55 -13.85 6.65
C ALA A 39 2.59 -14.21 8.14
N ALA A 40 3.52 -13.59 8.89
CA ALA A 40 3.84 -13.97 10.27
C ALA A 40 2.96 -13.26 11.32
N SER A 41 2.41 -12.09 11.00
CA SER A 41 1.63 -11.29 11.94
C SER A 41 0.14 -11.37 11.63
N LYS A 42 -0.72 -11.25 12.65
CA LYS A 42 -2.18 -11.11 12.45
C LYS A 42 -2.53 -9.74 11.88
N SER A 43 -1.81 -8.71 12.30
CA SER A 43 -1.97 -7.33 11.85
C SER A 43 -0.61 -6.65 11.67
N VAL A 44 -0.57 -5.64 10.80
CA VAL A 44 0.59 -4.79 10.56
C VAL A 44 0.16 -3.34 10.75
N GLU A 45 0.71 -2.67 11.74
CA GLU A 45 0.52 -1.24 11.96
C GLU A 45 1.70 -0.44 11.40
N VAL A 46 1.40 0.57 10.59
CA VAL A 46 2.39 1.51 10.07
C VAL A 46 2.13 2.89 10.67
N ASP A 47 3.11 3.39 11.40
CA ASP A 47 3.04 4.64 12.16
C ASP A 47 3.69 5.79 11.38
N PHE A 48 2.87 6.77 11.02
CA PHE A 48 3.23 8.00 10.32
C PHE A 48 3.38 9.20 11.26
N ALA A 49 3.42 8.99 12.58
CA ALA A 49 3.55 10.09 13.52
C ALA A 49 4.82 10.91 13.27
N LYS A 50 4.66 12.24 13.24
CA LYS A 50 5.74 13.23 13.09
C LYS A 50 6.54 13.13 11.78
N VAL A 51 6.02 12.45 10.77
CA VAL A 51 6.62 12.45 9.42
C VAL A 51 5.68 13.13 8.41
N ARG A 52 6.25 13.57 7.28
CA ARG A 52 5.51 14.14 6.16
C ARG A 52 5.81 13.35 4.90
N PRO A 53 5.01 12.33 4.55
CA PRO A 53 5.27 11.49 3.40
C PRO A 53 4.97 12.25 2.10
N SER A 54 5.81 12.04 1.07
CA SER A 54 5.46 12.48 -0.29
C SER A 54 4.36 11.58 -0.89
N PRO A 55 3.60 12.05 -1.89
CA PRO A 55 2.66 11.19 -2.62
C PRO A 55 3.34 9.95 -3.21
N THR A 56 4.56 10.10 -3.74
CA THR A 56 5.36 8.99 -4.26
C THR A 56 5.71 7.98 -3.15
N PHE A 57 6.11 8.44 -1.96
CA PHE A 57 6.33 7.55 -0.83
C PHE A 57 5.07 6.74 -0.49
N LEU A 58 3.90 7.39 -0.40
CA LEU A 58 2.64 6.72 -0.08
C LEU A 58 2.26 5.65 -1.12
N HIS A 59 2.47 5.96 -2.41
CA HIS A 59 2.23 5.02 -3.49
C HIS A 59 3.15 3.81 -3.41
N GLU A 60 4.45 4.04 -3.22
CA GLU A 60 5.44 2.98 -3.13
C GLU A 60 5.26 2.11 -1.87
N ALA A 61 4.91 2.72 -0.72
CA ALA A 61 4.73 2.00 0.55
C ALA A 61 3.41 1.21 0.60
N ILE A 62 2.29 1.87 0.29
CA ILE A 62 0.94 1.35 0.53
C ILE A 62 0.23 1.02 -0.79
N GLY A 63 0.33 1.90 -1.79
CA GLY A 63 -0.33 1.72 -3.08
C GLY A 63 0.04 0.39 -3.75
N ARG A 64 1.29 -0.03 -3.67
CA ARG A 64 1.78 -1.32 -4.19
C ARG A 64 1.12 -2.56 -3.59
N LEU A 65 0.57 -2.47 -2.39
CA LEU A 65 -0.15 -3.61 -1.78
C LEU A 65 -1.41 -3.94 -2.59
N ILE A 66 -1.98 -2.95 -3.29
CA ILE A 66 -3.15 -3.10 -4.14
C ILE A 66 -2.73 -3.85 -5.42
N GLY A 67 -3.32 -5.03 -5.61
CA GLY A 67 -2.95 -5.95 -6.68
C GLY A 67 -2.00 -7.05 -6.22
N GLN A 68 -1.35 -6.90 -5.06
CA GLN A 68 -0.59 -7.97 -4.41
C GLN A 68 -1.45 -8.76 -3.42
N PHE A 69 -2.34 -8.08 -2.69
CA PHE A 69 -3.25 -8.70 -1.73
C PHE A 69 -4.71 -8.34 -2.01
N PRO A 70 -5.67 -9.21 -1.64
CA PRO A 70 -7.10 -8.90 -1.71
C PRO A 70 -7.46 -7.68 -0.87
N LYS A 71 -8.40 -6.85 -1.36
CA LYS A 71 -8.88 -5.65 -0.64
C LYS A 71 -9.31 -5.96 0.80
N ALA A 72 -10.09 -7.03 0.98
CA ALA A 72 -10.61 -7.42 2.29
C ALA A 72 -9.48 -7.75 3.27
N GLU A 73 -8.43 -8.41 2.79
CA GLU A 73 -7.25 -8.75 3.59
C GLU A 73 -6.47 -7.49 3.99
N ILE A 74 -6.23 -6.58 3.06
CA ILE A 74 -5.55 -5.30 3.35
C ILE A 74 -6.33 -4.54 4.43
N VAL A 75 -7.66 -4.42 4.30
CA VAL A 75 -8.50 -3.70 5.27
C VAL A 75 -8.50 -4.37 6.64
N ALA A 76 -8.51 -5.70 6.70
CA ALA A 76 -8.50 -6.43 7.97
C ALA A 76 -7.14 -6.37 8.68
N LYS A 77 -6.05 -6.35 7.91
CA LYS A 77 -4.70 -6.59 8.40
C LYS A 77 -3.87 -5.31 8.60
N LEU A 78 -4.01 -4.35 7.70
CA LEU A 78 -3.19 -3.13 7.68
C LEU A 78 -3.86 -2.02 8.49
N ARG A 79 -3.14 -1.49 9.48
CA ARG A 79 -3.54 -0.32 10.24
C ARG A 79 -2.58 0.82 9.96
N LEU A 80 -3.12 2.01 9.69
CA LEU A 80 -2.33 3.20 9.44
C LEU A 80 -2.63 4.22 10.56
N SER A 81 -1.61 4.57 11.33
CA SER A 81 -1.71 5.55 12.42
C SER A 81 -0.86 6.79 12.12
N GLY A 82 -1.14 7.91 12.78
CA GLY A 82 -0.34 9.14 12.66
C GLY A 82 -0.47 9.93 11.35
N LEU A 83 -1.25 9.46 10.36
CA LEU A 83 -1.48 10.20 9.11
C LEU A 83 -2.31 11.48 9.34
N SER A 84 -1.87 12.60 8.76
CA SER A 84 -2.65 13.83 8.72
C SER A 84 -3.89 13.69 7.83
N ALA A 85 -4.87 14.58 7.97
CA ALA A 85 -6.06 14.59 7.11
C ALA A 85 -5.72 14.78 5.62
N LEU A 86 -4.70 15.60 5.33
CA LEU A 86 -4.21 15.81 3.97
C LEU A 86 -3.58 14.53 3.40
N ASP A 87 -2.73 13.86 4.17
CA ASP A 87 -2.07 12.63 3.72
C ASP A 87 -3.08 11.49 3.52
N LYS A 88 -4.10 11.39 4.38
CA LYS A 88 -5.22 10.46 4.19
C LYS A 88 -5.95 10.72 2.88
N LYS A 89 -6.21 11.98 2.55
CA LYS A 89 -6.85 12.36 1.27
C LYS A 89 -5.97 11.95 0.08
N THR A 90 -4.66 12.23 0.16
CA THR A 90 -3.67 11.83 -0.86
C THR A 90 -3.64 10.31 -1.04
N LEU A 91 -3.54 9.56 0.05
CA LEU A 91 -3.51 8.10 0.03
C LEU A 91 -4.81 7.53 -0.54
N ASN A 92 -5.97 8.08 -0.16
CA ASN A 92 -7.24 7.62 -0.71
C ASN A 92 -7.30 7.80 -2.24
N GLY A 93 -6.81 8.93 -2.76
CA GLY A 93 -6.70 9.15 -4.21
C GLY A 93 -5.81 8.12 -4.89
N ILE A 94 -4.66 7.80 -4.30
CA ILE A 94 -3.76 6.74 -4.78
C ILE A 94 -4.47 5.38 -4.80
N VAL A 95 -5.14 5.02 -3.71
CA VAL A 95 -5.85 3.75 -3.55
C VAL A 95 -6.93 3.59 -4.60
N VAL A 96 -7.79 4.61 -4.75
CA VAL A 96 -8.87 4.63 -5.74
C VAL A 96 -8.32 4.46 -7.15
N ASN A 97 -7.31 5.26 -7.52
CA ASN A 97 -6.70 5.19 -8.85
C ASN A 97 -6.13 3.80 -9.15
N GLN A 98 -5.49 3.15 -8.17
CA GLN A 98 -4.91 1.83 -8.35
C GLN A 98 -5.97 0.74 -8.56
N TYR A 99 -7.09 0.79 -7.83
CA TYR A 99 -8.21 -0.13 -8.08
C TYR A 99 -8.83 0.09 -9.48
N HIS A 100 -9.03 1.34 -9.90
CA HIS A 100 -9.51 1.63 -11.24
C HIS A 100 -8.56 1.11 -12.33
N ALA A 101 -7.25 1.26 -12.14
CA ALA A 101 -6.24 0.75 -13.07
C ALA A 101 -6.33 -0.78 -13.20
N LEU A 102 -6.48 -1.52 -12.09
CA LEU A 102 -6.62 -2.98 -12.11
C LEU A 102 -7.88 -3.43 -12.84
N VAL A 103 -9.04 -2.82 -12.53
CA VAL A 103 -10.31 -3.14 -13.21
C VAL A 103 -10.20 -2.89 -14.72
N ASN A 104 -9.55 -1.80 -15.12
CA ASN A 104 -9.34 -1.50 -16.54
C ASN A 104 -8.38 -2.49 -17.21
N ALA A 105 -7.32 -2.91 -16.51
CA ALA A 105 -6.39 -3.91 -17.02
C ALA A 105 -7.07 -5.28 -17.22
N GLU A 106 -7.96 -5.69 -16.32
CA GLU A 106 -8.75 -6.93 -16.47
C GLU A 106 -9.71 -6.86 -17.65
N LYS A 107 -10.41 -5.73 -17.83
CA LYS A 107 -11.27 -5.50 -18.99
C LYS A 107 -10.51 -5.62 -20.31
N LEU A 108 -9.29 -5.11 -20.37
CA LEU A 108 -8.44 -5.20 -21.57
C LEU A 108 -7.99 -6.64 -21.86
N LYS A 109 -7.65 -7.42 -20.82
CA LYS A 109 -7.29 -8.85 -20.98
C LYS A 109 -8.44 -9.69 -21.52
N ASN A 110 -9.68 -9.37 -21.14
CA ASN A 110 -10.87 -10.11 -21.52
C ASN A 110 -11.52 -9.63 -22.83
N ARG A 111 -10.91 -8.68 -23.55
CA ARG A 111 -11.42 -8.27 -24.87
C ARG A 111 -11.11 -9.34 -25.92
N PRO A 112 -12.09 -9.79 -26.71
CA PRO A 112 -11.82 -10.66 -27.85
C PRO A 112 -10.86 -9.94 -28.80
N ARG A 113 -9.79 -10.63 -29.22
CA ARG A 113 -8.88 -10.12 -30.26
C ARG A 113 -9.66 -10.04 -31.56
N ILE A 114 -10.16 -8.85 -31.89
CA ILE A 114 -10.64 -8.57 -33.23
C ILE A 114 -9.39 -8.45 -34.10
N ILE A 115 -9.05 -9.51 -34.82
CA ILE A 115 -8.07 -9.45 -35.89
C ILE A 115 -8.78 -8.76 -37.06
N PRO A 116 -8.41 -7.52 -37.44
CA PRO A 116 -9.01 -6.89 -38.58
C PRO A 116 -8.64 -7.72 -39.82
N LYS A 117 -9.65 -8.31 -40.48
CA LYS A 117 -9.47 -8.88 -41.81
C LYS A 117 -9.14 -7.72 -42.75
N LEU A 118 -7.91 -7.68 -43.24
CA LEU A 118 -7.55 -6.86 -44.39
C LEU A 118 -8.45 -7.26 -45.56
N LYS A 119 -9.19 -6.30 -46.11
CA LYS A 119 -9.92 -6.49 -47.36
C LYS A 119 -8.89 -6.50 -48.50
N GLU A 120 -8.90 -7.56 -49.29
CA GLU A 120 -8.19 -7.69 -50.56
C GLU A 120 -8.71 -6.69 -51.59
#